data_AF-A0A172XW56-F1
#
_entry.id   AF-A0A172XW56-F1
#
_cell.length_a   1.000
_cell.length_b   1.000
_cell.length_c   1.000
_cell.angle_alpha   90.00
_cell.angle_beta   90.00
_cell.angle_gamma   90.00
#
_symmetry.space_group_name_H-M   'P 1'
#
loop_
_entity.id
_entity.type
_entity.pdbx_description
1 polymer ?
#
loop_
_entity_poly.entity_id
_entity_poly.type
_entity_poly.pdbx_seq_one_letter_code
_entity_poly.pdbx_strand_id
1 'polypeptide(L)'
;MKNSKLFLLLIALSFSGVSFAQKNKDVKVTIKDKNGKRDVEILPHFIQFGIMSKNHEAFRKKYKVDVVYENCVISPTISKQAEKNNLALAKSLTDKYGETWKKDLGIIPYGL
;
A
#
# COMPACT_ATOMS: atom_id res chain seq x y z
N MET A 1 50.53 13.48 22.06
CA MET A 1 49.23 12.97 22.52
C MET A 1 48.27 14.11 22.84
N LYS A 2 47.51 14.66 21.86
CA LYS A 2 46.50 15.71 22.18
C LYS A 2 45.21 15.72 21.34
N ASN A 3 45.04 14.82 20.36
CA ASN A 3 43.93 14.93 19.41
C ASN A 3 42.94 13.73 19.42
N SER A 4 43.12 12.76 20.31
CA SER A 4 42.26 11.56 20.40
C SER A 4 40.84 11.87 20.89
N LYS A 5 40.66 12.90 21.73
CA LYS A 5 39.34 13.29 22.24
C LYS A 5 38.43 13.93 21.17
N LEU A 6 39.03 14.55 20.14
CA LEU A 6 38.28 15.18 19.05
C LEU A 6 37.73 14.14 18.06
N PHE A 7 38.43 13.02 17.88
CA PHE A 7 38.03 11.94 16.99
C PHE A 7 36.84 11.13 17.54
N LEU A 8 36.78 10.96 18.88
CA LEU A 8 35.66 10.30 19.55
C LEU A 8 34.35 11.13 19.53
N LEU A 9 34.46 12.45 19.43
CA LEU A 9 33.29 13.36 19.41
C LEU A 9 32.58 13.38 18.05
N LEU A 10 33.29 13.08 16.96
CA LEU A 10 32.74 13.04 15.60
C LEU A 10 31.94 11.76 15.31
N ILE A 11 32.24 10.65 15.99
CA ILE A 11 31.52 9.37 15.82
C ILE A 11 30.14 9.41 16.51
N ALA A 12 29.97 10.28 17.52
CA ALA A 12 28.70 10.40 18.24
C ALA A 12 27.61 11.17 17.47
N LEU A 13 27.95 11.91 16.41
CA LEU A 13 27.02 12.77 15.66
C LEU A 13 26.43 12.13 14.39
N SER A 14 26.85 10.92 14.01
CA SER A 14 26.39 10.25 12.78
C SER A 14 25.19 9.33 12.97
N PHE A 15 24.68 9.16 14.19
CA PHE A 15 23.40 8.48 14.44
C PHE A 15 22.24 9.49 14.38
N SER A 16 22.09 10.17 13.26
CA SER A 16 20.81 10.79 12.88
C SER A 16 19.84 9.65 12.58
N GLY A 17 19.21 9.13 13.64
CA GLY A 17 18.12 8.19 13.55
C GLY A 17 16.97 8.84 12.77
N VAL A 18 16.94 8.62 11.46
CA VAL A 18 15.74 8.77 10.64
C VAL A 18 14.76 7.66 11.06
N SER A 19 14.19 7.82 12.25
CA SER A 19 13.01 7.08 12.65
C SER A 19 11.85 7.60 11.82
N PHE A 20 11.63 7.02 10.64
CA PHE A 20 10.35 7.12 9.96
C PHE A 20 9.32 6.40 10.82
N ALA A 21 8.81 7.10 11.83
CA ALA A 21 7.65 6.69 12.60
C ALA A 21 6.36 7.05 11.82
N GLN A 22 6.25 6.59 10.57
CA GLN A 22 4.95 6.56 9.90
C GLN A 22 4.17 5.39 10.48
N LYS A 23 3.53 5.61 11.63
CA LYS A 23 2.51 4.69 12.14
C LYS A 23 1.34 4.75 11.16
N ASN A 24 1.19 3.71 10.35
CA ASN A 24 -0.04 3.41 9.60
C ASN A 24 -1.19 3.22 10.60
N LYS A 25 -1.79 4.31 11.08
CA LYS A 25 -3.09 4.26 11.74
C LYS A 25 -4.11 4.13 10.61
N ASP A 26 -4.96 3.10 10.69
CA ASP A 26 -6.07 2.92 9.76
C ASP A 26 -6.85 4.24 9.67
N VAL A 27 -6.81 4.89 8.50
CA VAL A 27 -7.49 6.16 8.27
C VAL A 27 -8.97 5.86 8.09
N LYS A 28 -9.75 6.05 9.16
CA LYS A 28 -11.21 6.00 9.10
C LYS A 28 -11.73 7.37 8.68
N VAL A 29 -12.31 7.45 7.49
CA VAL A 29 -12.98 8.65 6.99
C VAL A 29 -14.47 8.53 7.23
N THR A 30 -15.02 9.41 8.06
CA THR A 30 -16.48 9.48 8.25
C THR A 30 -17.10 10.33 7.14
N ILE A 31 -17.87 9.70 6.26
CA ILE A 31 -18.67 10.39 5.25
C ILE A 31 -20.06 10.66 5.85
N LYS A 32 -20.49 11.92 5.85
CA LYS A 32 -21.87 12.30 6.15
C LYS A 32 -22.65 12.38 4.83
N ASP A 33 -23.66 11.54 4.67
CA ASP A 33 -24.63 11.64 3.58
C ASP A 33 -26.04 11.87 4.13
N LYS A 34 -27.02 11.99 3.21
CA LYS A 34 -28.44 12.25 3.54
C LYS A 34 -29.07 11.13 4.38
N ASN A 35 -28.44 9.96 4.43
CA ASN A 35 -28.92 8.76 5.14
C ASN A 35 -28.14 8.50 6.45
N GLY A 36 -27.15 9.33 6.80
CA GLY A 36 -26.45 9.26 8.09
C GLY A 36 -24.93 9.41 7.99
N LYS A 37 -24.23 9.03 9.07
CA LYS A 37 -22.76 8.94 9.11
C LYS A 37 -22.34 7.52 8.78
N ARG A 38 -21.44 7.35 7.81
CA ARG A 38 -20.79 6.07 7.49
C ARG A 38 -19.28 6.20 7.65
N ASP A 39 -18.67 5.29 8.39
CA ASP A 39 -17.21 5.20 8.48
C ASP A 39 -16.69 4.36 7.31
N VAL A 40 -15.84 4.97 6.48
CA VAL A 40 -15.17 4.33 5.35
C VAL A 40 -13.70 4.13 5.72
N GLU A 41 -13.28 2.87 5.69
CA GLU A 41 -11.88 2.46 5.86
C GLU A 41 -11.17 2.66 4.50
N ILE A 42 -10.21 3.59 4.43
CA ILE A 42 -9.40 3.77 3.22
C ILE A 42 -8.25 2.77 3.27
N LEU A 43 -8.34 1.73 2.44
CA LEU A 43 -7.31 0.71 2.28
C LEU A 43 -6.48 0.95 1.01
N PRO A 44 -5.18 0.60 1.01
CA PRO A 44 -4.43 0.38 -0.22
C PRO A 44 -5.19 -0.62 -1.09
N HIS A 45 -5.17 -0.43 -2.41
CA HIS A 45 -5.95 -1.29 -3.29
C HIS A 45 -5.22 -1.56 -4.61
N PHE A 46 -5.46 -2.76 -5.14
CA PHE A 46 -5.14 -3.06 -6.53
C PHE A 46 -6.13 -2.35 -7.45
N ILE A 47 -5.63 -1.82 -8.56
CA ILE A 47 -6.44 -1.23 -9.62
C ILE A 47 -6.60 -2.28 -10.71
N GLN A 48 -7.83 -2.67 -11.00
CA GLN A 48 -8.17 -3.56 -12.08
C GLN A 48 -9.09 -2.84 -13.05
N PHE A 49 -8.91 -3.01 -14.36
CA PHE A 49 -9.86 -2.48 -15.34
C PHE A 49 -10.86 -3.56 -15.75
N GLY A 50 -12.12 -3.16 -15.95
CA GLY A 50 -13.17 -4.02 -16.47
C GLY A 50 -14.24 -4.38 -15.45
N ILE A 51 -15.01 -5.42 -15.78
CA ILE A 51 -16.11 -5.91 -14.93
C ILE A 51 -15.53 -6.71 -13.76
N MET A 52 -16.11 -6.54 -12.57
CA MET A 52 -15.74 -7.30 -11.39
C MET A 52 -15.91 -8.80 -11.65
N SER A 53 -14.79 -9.52 -11.71
CA SER A 53 -14.76 -10.95 -12.02
C SER A 53 -14.91 -11.86 -10.79
N LYS A 54 -14.71 -11.32 -9.57
CA LYS A 54 -14.71 -12.08 -8.32
C LYS A 54 -14.99 -11.17 -7.12
N ASN A 55 -15.57 -11.75 -6.06
CA ASN A 55 -15.66 -11.09 -4.75
C ASN A 55 -14.32 -11.18 -4.00
N HIS A 56 -13.81 -10.04 -3.53
CA HIS A 56 -12.51 -9.92 -2.85
C HIS A 56 -12.61 -9.70 -1.34
N GLU A 57 -13.79 -9.85 -0.73
CA GLU A 57 -14.00 -9.58 0.70
C GLU A 57 -13.07 -10.39 1.61
N ALA A 58 -12.88 -11.68 1.32
CA ALA A 58 -11.97 -12.53 2.07
C ALA A 58 -10.51 -12.04 1.98
N PHE A 59 -10.09 -11.62 0.78
CA PHE A 59 -8.77 -11.04 0.54
C PHE A 59 -8.62 -9.72 1.32
N ARG A 60 -9.61 -8.81 1.20
CA ARG A 60 -9.68 -7.54 1.90
C ARG A 60 -9.56 -7.70 3.41
N LYS A 61 -10.29 -8.65 3.98
CA LYS A 61 -10.26 -8.93 5.43
C LYS A 61 -8.90 -9.47 5.88
N LYS A 62 -8.29 -10.38 5.11
CA LYS A 62 -7.02 -11.03 5.46
C LYS A 62 -5.81 -10.11 5.29
N TYR A 63 -5.74 -9.39 4.19
CA TYR A 63 -4.56 -8.61 3.81
C TYR A 63 -4.68 -7.12 4.10
N LYS A 64 -5.87 -6.62 4.46
CA LYS A 64 -6.14 -5.18 4.60
C LYS A 64 -5.81 -4.41 3.32
N VAL A 65 -6.11 -5.03 2.19
CA VAL A 65 -5.91 -4.50 0.83
C VAL A 65 -7.16 -4.73 0.02
N ASP A 66 -7.66 -3.70 -0.65
CA ASP A 66 -8.86 -3.79 -1.49
C ASP A 66 -8.54 -4.07 -2.97
N VAL A 67 -9.57 -4.28 -3.78
CA VAL A 67 -9.47 -4.32 -5.25
C VAL A 67 -10.54 -3.41 -5.82
N VAL A 68 -10.11 -2.35 -6.50
CA VAL A 68 -11.00 -1.39 -7.16
C VAL A 68 -11.04 -1.70 -8.66
N TYR A 69 -12.26 -1.87 -9.17
CA TYR A 69 -12.51 -2.04 -10.59
C TYR A 69 -12.85 -0.70 -11.23
N GLU A 70 -11.96 -0.24 -12.09
CA GLU A 70 -12.09 0.96 -12.90
C GLU A 70 -12.69 0.65 -14.27
N ASN A 71 -13.21 1.68 -14.94
CA ASN A 71 -13.84 1.56 -16.24
C ASN A 71 -12.90 0.99 -17.34
N CYS A 72 -13.49 0.43 -18.39
CA CYS A 72 -12.75 -0.20 -19.50
C CYS A 72 -11.98 0.77 -20.41
N VAL A 73 -12.19 2.08 -20.29
CA VAL A 73 -11.51 3.08 -21.12
C VAL A 73 -10.14 3.37 -20.51
N ILE A 74 -9.11 2.70 -21.04
CA ILE A 74 -7.74 2.76 -20.50
C ILE A 74 -6.89 3.74 -21.33
N SER A 75 -6.56 4.89 -20.74
CA SER A 75 -5.56 5.79 -21.31
C SER A 75 -4.13 5.36 -20.93
N PRO A 76 -3.10 5.78 -21.70
CA PRO A 76 -1.70 5.47 -21.36
C PRO A 76 -1.30 5.96 -19.97
N THR A 77 -1.84 7.09 -19.52
CA THR A 77 -1.53 7.66 -18.21
C THR A 77 -2.10 6.80 -17.09
N ILE A 78 -3.38 6.41 -17.17
CA ILE A 78 -4.00 5.61 -16.11
C ILE A 78 -3.49 4.17 -16.10
N SER A 79 -3.15 3.63 -17.27
CA SER A 79 -2.46 2.33 -17.40
C SER A 79 -1.15 2.32 -16.61
N LYS A 80 -0.27 3.30 -16.87
CA LYS A 80 1.02 3.42 -16.15
C LYS A 80 0.84 3.66 -14.66
N GLN A 81 -0.20 4.40 -14.26
CA GLN A 81 -0.49 4.63 -12.85
C GLN A 81 -0.94 3.33 -12.15
N ALA A 82 -1.83 2.56 -12.78
CA ALA A 82 -2.29 1.28 -12.26
C ALA A 82 -1.14 0.28 -12.14
N GLU A 83 -0.31 0.16 -13.17
CA GLU A 83 0.88 -0.70 -13.16
C GLU A 83 1.82 -0.36 -11.99
N LYS A 84 2.22 0.91 -11.85
CA LYS A 84 3.10 1.36 -10.77
C LYS A 84 2.52 1.09 -9.39
N ASN A 85 1.24 1.40 -9.20
CA ASN A 85 0.53 1.14 -7.95
C ASN A 85 0.52 -0.36 -7.61
N ASN A 86 0.12 -1.18 -8.57
CA ASN A 86 -0.05 -2.61 -8.38
C ASN A 86 1.30 -3.30 -8.14
N LEU A 87 2.37 -2.91 -8.83
CA LEU A 87 3.73 -3.38 -8.58
C LEU A 87 4.22 -3.05 -7.17
N ALA A 88 4.00 -1.82 -6.71
CA ALA A 88 4.39 -1.41 -5.36
C ALA A 88 3.64 -2.21 -4.29
N LEU A 89 2.33 -2.43 -4.49
CA LEU A 89 1.50 -3.16 -3.55
C LEU A 89 1.81 -4.66 -3.55
N ALA A 90 2.02 -5.26 -4.73
CA ALA A 90 2.47 -6.63 -4.89
C ALA A 90 3.81 -6.87 -4.19
N LYS A 91 4.77 -5.95 -4.36
CA LYS A 91 6.05 -6.02 -3.64
C LYS A 91 5.82 -6.02 -2.13
N SER A 92 5.01 -5.09 -1.61
CA SER A 92 4.73 -5.00 -0.17
C SER A 92 4.06 -6.26 0.38
N LEU A 93 3.13 -6.86 -0.38
CA LEU A 93 2.47 -8.10 0.01
C LEU A 93 3.42 -9.30 -0.05
N THR A 94 4.26 -9.39 -1.09
CA THR A 94 5.28 -10.45 -1.20
C THR A 94 6.31 -10.34 -0.08
N ASP A 95 6.80 -9.14 0.24
CA ASP A 95 7.76 -8.92 1.33
C ASP A 95 7.18 -9.41 2.68
N LYS A 96 5.87 -9.29 2.90
CA LYS A 96 5.21 -9.60 4.17
C LYS A 96 4.63 -11.02 4.27
N TYR A 97 4.14 -11.57 3.15
CA TYR A 97 3.35 -12.80 3.12
C TYR A 97 3.88 -13.86 2.13
N GLY A 98 5.00 -13.57 1.45
CA GLY A 98 5.51 -14.37 0.34
C GLY A 98 4.51 -14.40 -0.82
N GLU A 99 4.60 -15.42 -1.66
CA GLU A 99 3.76 -15.51 -2.88
C GLU A 99 2.32 -16.01 -2.62
N THR A 100 1.97 -16.32 -1.37
CA THR A 100 0.67 -16.92 -1.01
C THR A 100 -0.52 -16.01 -1.33
N TRP A 101 -0.35 -14.69 -1.23
CA TRP A 101 -1.41 -13.71 -1.49
C TRP A 101 -1.94 -13.77 -2.93
N LYS A 102 -1.12 -14.18 -3.90
CA LYS A 102 -1.54 -14.30 -5.30
C LYS A 102 -2.65 -15.33 -5.48
N LYS A 103 -2.51 -16.49 -4.82
CA LYS A 103 -3.52 -17.55 -4.84
C LYS A 103 -4.81 -17.10 -4.15
N ASP A 104 -4.68 -16.42 -3.01
CA ASP A 104 -5.81 -15.96 -2.23
C ASP A 104 -6.60 -14.85 -2.94
N LEU A 105 -5.90 -13.94 -3.61
CA LEU A 105 -6.50 -12.94 -4.49
C LEU A 105 -7.24 -13.64 -5.65
N GLY A 106 -6.56 -14.57 -6.31
CA GLY A 106 -7.14 -15.41 -7.36
C GLY A 106 -7.54 -14.65 -8.62
N ILE A 107 -6.97 -13.46 -8.81
CA ILE A 107 -6.89 -12.73 -10.07
C ILE A 107 -5.45 -12.24 -10.23
N ILE A 108 -5.07 -11.86 -11.44
CA ILE A 108 -3.82 -11.15 -11.71
C ILE A 108 -4.19 -9.67 -11.91
N PRO A 109 -3.87 -8.78 -10.97
CA PRO A 109 -4.08 -7.35 -11.14
C PRO A 109 -3.38 -6.81 -12.39
N TYR A 110 -3.93 -5.74 -12.96
CA TYR A 110 -3.35 -5.09 -14.14
C TYR A 110 -1.87 -4.73 -13.94
N GLY A 111 -1.02 -5.08 -14.92
CA GLY A 111 0.40 -4.74 -14.90
C GLY A 111 1.27 -5.61 -13.97
N LEU A 112 0.75 -6.75 -13.50
CA LEU A 112 1.50 -7.79 -12.77
C LEU A 112 1.70 -9.07 -13.58
#